data_AF-A0A5W5H6V1-F1
#
_entry.id   AF-A0A5W5H6V1-F1
#
_cell.length_a   1.000
_cell.length_b   1.000
_cell.length_c   1.000
_cell.angle_alpha   90.00
_cell.angle_beta   90.00
_cell.angle_gamma   90.00
#
_symmetry.space_group_name_H-M   'P 1'
#
loop_
_entity.id
_entity.type
_entity.pdbx_description
1 polymer ?
#
loop_
_entity_poly.entity_id
_entity_poly.type
_entity_poly.pdbx_seq_one_letter_code
_entity_poly.pdbx_strand_id
1 'polypeptide(L)'
;MSKEKFERTKPHVNVGTIGHVDHGKTTLTAAITTVLAKTYGGAARAFDQIDNAPEEKARGITINTSHVEYDTPTRHYAHVDCPGHADYVKNMITGAAQMD
;
A
#
# COMPACT_ATOMS: atom_id res chain seq x y z
N MET A 1 -0.94 -2.16 23.54
CA MET A 1 -0.08 -3.31 23.22
C MET A 1 1.09 -2.79 22.42
N SER A 2 2.31 -2.89 22.94
CA SER A 2 3.52 -2.52 22.20
C SER A 2 3.57 -3.37 20.93
N LYS A 3 3.58 -2.73 19.75
CA LYS A 3 3.84 -3.42 18.48
C LYS A 3 5.12 -4.25 18.66
N GLU A 4 5.09 -5.52 18.28
CA GLU A 4 6.30 -6.35 18.25
C GLU A 4 7.41 -5.62 17.49
N LYS A 5 8.63 -5.71 18.00
CA LYS A 5 9.78 -5.04 17.41
C LYS A 5 10.07 -5.71 16.07
N PHE A 6 9.86 -4.98 14.98
CA PHE A 6 10.18 -5.48 13.65
C PHE A 6 11.66 -5.82 13.53
N GLU A 7 11.97 -7.07 13.18
CA GLU A 7 13.34 -7.52 12.96
C GLU A 7 13.71 -7.39 11.47
N ARG A 8 14.64 -6.48 11.17
CA ARG A 8 15.18 -6.27 9.82
C ARG A 8 16.13 -7.39 9.44
N THR A 9 15.60 -8.52 9.01
CA THR A 9 16.38 -9.69 8.56
C THR A 9 16.72 -9.66 7.07
N LYS A 10 16.02 -8.84 6.28
CA LYS A 10 16.18 -8.71 4.82
C LYS A 10 16.41 -7.25 4.42
N PRO A 11 17.02 -7.00 3.23
CA PRO A 11 17.03 -5.67 2.62
C PRO A 11 15.61 -5.11 2.53
N HIS A 12 15.45 -3.89 3.01
CA HIS A 12 14.19 -3.15 3.01
C HIS A 12 14.13 -2.24 1.78
N VAL A 13 13.00 -2.25 1.06
CA VAL A 13 12.77 -1.37 -0.09
C VAL A 13 11.41 -0.70 0.02
N ASN A 14 11.35 0.61 -0.18
CA ASN A 14 10.12 1.38 -0.31
C ASN A 14 9.66 1.39 -1.77
N VAL A 15 8.45 0.95 -2.03
CA VAL A 15 7.83 0.97 -3.37
C VAL A 15 6.44 1.58 -3.28
N GLY A 16 5.79 1.79 -4.42
CA GLY A 16 4.39 2.20 -4.39
C GLY A 16 3.70 2.21 -5.74
N THR A 17 2.39 2.38 -5.70
CA THR A 17 1.50 2.48 -6.86
C THR A 17 1.15 3.94 -7.13
N ILE A 18 1.48 4.39 -8.34
CA ILE A 18 1.08 5.71 -8.86
C ILE A 18 0.36 5.53 -10.20
N GLY A 19 -0.46 6.51 -10.58
CA GLY A 19 -1.23 6.46 -11.82
C GLY A 19 -2.61 7.10 -11.71
N HIS A 20 -3.29 7.23 -12.84
CA HIS A 20 -4.58 7.89 -12.96
C HIS A 20 -5.68 7.24 -12.11
N VAL A 21 -6.77 7.96 -11.85
CA VAL A 21 -7.96 7.42 -11.17
C VAL A 21 -8.49 6.18 -11.90
N ASP A 22 -9.00 5.22 -11.15
CA ASP A 22 -9.58 3.95 -11.63
C ASP A 22 -8.66 3.01 -12.43
N HIS A 23 -7.36 3.29 -12.54
CA HIS A 23 -6.39 2.39 -13.17
C HIS A 23 -6.00 1.17 -12.28
N GLY A 24 -6.73 0.91 -11.19
CA GLY A 24 -6.58 -0.31 -10.39
C GLY A 24 -5.38 -0.34 -9.42
N LYS A 25 -4.85 0.83 -9.00
CA LYS A 25 -3.73 0.93 -8.04
C LYS A 25 -4.00 0.14 -6.75
N THR A 26 -5.06 0.47 -6.03
CA THR A 26 -5.43 -0.17 -4.77
C THR A 26 -5.80 -1.65 -4.94
N THR A 27 -6.44 -1.99 -6.06
CA THR A 27 -6.74 -3.38 -6.43
C THR A 27 -5.46 -4.20 -6.60
N LEU A 28 -4.44 -3.63 -7.27
CA LEU A 28 -3.14 -4.27 -7.44
C LEU A 28 -2.43 -4.41 -6.09
N THR A 29 -2.44 -3.37 -5.25
CA THR A 29 -1.86 -3.41 -3.91
C THR A 29 -2.47 -4.53 -3.06
N ALA A 30 -3.80 -4.65 -3.05
CA ALA A 30 -4.51 -5.75 -2.37
C ALA A 30 -4.13 -7.13 -2.93
N ALA A 31 -4.02 -7.25 -4.26
CA ALA A 31 -3.64 -8.49 -4.91
C ALA A 31 -2.21 -8.93 -4.55
N ILE A 32 -1.25 -8.00 -4.53
CA ILE A 32 0.14 -8.27 -4.14
C ILE A 32 0.20 -8.84 -2.72
N THR A 33 -0.41 -8.16 -1.75
CA THR A 33 -0.41 -8.63 -0.35
C THR A 33 -1.08 -9.99 -0.22
N THR A 34 -2.17 -10.23 -0.95
CA THR A 34 -2.90 -11.51 -0.92
C THR A 34 -2.07 -12.65 -1.50
N VAL A 35 -1.42 -12.45 -2.65
CA VAL A 35 -0.61 -13.48 -3.30
C VAL A 35 0.63 -13.81 -2.45
N LEU A 36 1.31 -12.79 -1.94
CA LEU A 36 2.52 -12.99 -1.14
C LEU A 36 2.20 -13.62 0.22
N ALA A 37 1.10 -13.21 0.88
CA ALA A 37 0.63 -13.87 2.10
C ALA A 37 0.33 -15.35 1.89
N LYS A 38 -0.29 -15.72 0.76
CA LYS A 38 -0.56 -17.12 0.42
C LYS A 38 0.70 -17.92 0.11
N THR A 39 1.72 -17.28 -0.48
CA THR A 39 2.92 -17.98 -0.98
C THR A 39 4.01 -18.09 0.08
N TYR A 40 4.25 -17.02 0.84
CA TYR A 40 5.37 -16.89 1.76
C TYR A 40 4.93 -16.64 3.21
N GLY A 41 3.63 -16.57 3.49
CA GLY A 41 3.10 -16.14 4.79
C GLY A 41 3.03 -14.62 4.94
N GLY A 42 2.55 -14.15 6.08
CA GLY A 42 2.28 -12.73 6.36
C GLY A 42 0.80 -12.39 6.33
N ALA A 43 0.47 -11.10 6.25
CA ALA A 43 -0.90 -10.60 6.33
C ALA A 43 -1.40 -10.09 4.98
N ALA A 44 -2.46 -10.71 4.46
CA ALA A 44 -3.19 -10.18 3.32
C ALA A 44 -3.93 -8.89 3.72
N ARG A 45 -4.00 -7.92 2.80
CA ARG A 45 -4.77 -6.69 2.94
C ARG A 45 -5.82 -6.63 1.85
N ALA A 46 -7.09 -6.65 2.27
CA ALA A 46 -8.20 -6.50 1.35
C ALA A 46 -8.36 -5.03 0.92
N PHE A 47 -9.02 -4.80 -0.22
CA PHE A 47 -9.22 -3.47 -0.79
C PHE A 47 -9.84 -2.48 0.21
N ASP A 48 -10.88 -2.92 0.93
CA ASP A 48 -11.61 -2.15 1.94
C ASP A 48 -10.83 -1.86 3.23
N GLN A 49 -9.69 -2.54 3.41
CA GLN A 49 -8.73 -2.29 4.48
C GLN A 49 -7.67 -1.27 4.07
N ILE A 50 -7.43 -1.10 2.76
CA ILE A 50 -6.51 -0.11 2.19
C ILE A 50 -7.27 1.22 1.99
N ASP A 51 -8.41 1.20 1.31
CA ASP A 51 -9.35 2.33 1.20
C ASP A 51 -10.37 2.26 2.36
N ASN A 52 -9.89 2.57 3.56
CA ASN A 52 -10.66 2.38 4.78
C ASN A 52 -11.31 3.65 5.34
N ALA A 53 -10.94 4.84 4.85
CA ALA A 53 -11.49 6.08 5.37
C ALA A 53 -12.98 6.21 4.99
N PRO A 54 -13.84 6.73 5.88
CA PRO A 54 -15.26 6.92 5.58
C PRO A 54 -15.51 7.73 4.30
N GLU A 55 -14.65 8.72 4.05
CA GLU A 55 -14.71 9.60 2.89
C GLU A 55 -14.32 8.88 1.59
N GLU A 56 -13.35 7.97 1.65
CA GLU A 56 -12.92 7.14 0.50
C GLU A 56 -14.02 6.17 0.12
N LYS A 57 -14.65 5.52 1.12
CA LYS A 57 -15.80 4.63 0.89
C LYS A 57 -17.01 5.36 0.33
N ALA A 58 -17.27 6.58 0.79
CA ALA A 58 -18.39 7.39 0.30
C ALA A 58 -18.18 7.89 -1.13
N ARG A 59 -16.93 8.17 -1.53
CA ARG A 59 -16.58 8.74 -2.84
C ARG A 59 -16.11 7.70 -3.87
N GLY A 60 -15.76 6.49 -3.44
CA GLY A 60 -15.24 5.42 -4.30
C GLY A 60 -13.85 5.71 -4.89
N ILE A 61 -13.07 6.58 -4.25
CA ILE A 61 -11.72 6.96 -4.69
C ILE A 61 -10.75 6.98 -3.50
N THR A 62 -9.51 6.58 -3.73
CA THR A 62 -8.40 6.73 -2.79
C THR A 62 -8.07 8.22 -2.60
N ILE A 63 -7.99 8.65 -1.34
CA ILE A 63 -7.73 10.04 -0.94
C ILE A 63 -6.39 10.11 -0.21
N ASN A 64 -6.19 9.21 0.74
CA ASN A 64 -5.00 9.16 1.58
C ASN A 64 -3.99 8.17 1.00
N THR A 65 -2.72 8.40 1.33
CA THR A 65 -1.69 7.41 1.07
C THR A 65 -1.79 6.28 2.09
N SER A 66 -1.90 5.05 1.62
CA SER A 66 -1.98 3.87 2.48
C SER A 66 -0.69 3.07 2.46
N HIS A 67 -0.25 2.62 3.63
CA HIS A 67 0.96 1.81 3.78
C HIS A 67 0.59 0.35 4.00
N VAL A 68 1.14 -0.53 3.16
CA VAL A 68 1.07 -1.99 3.35
C VAL A 68 2.46 -2.59 3.31
N GLU A 69 2.64 -3.71 3.99
CA GLU A 69 3.91 -4.42 4.06
C GLU A 69 3.74 -5.84 3.52
N TYR A 70 4.77 -6.31 2.83
CA TYR A 70 4.85 -7.69 2.36
C TYR A 70 6.30 -8.12 2.11
N ASP A 71 6.50 -9.44 2.11
CA ASP A 71 7.81 -10.05 1.96
C ASP A 71 7.90 -10.91 0.70
N THR A 72 9.10 -10.93 0.13
CA THR A 72 9.55 -12.00 -0.76
C THR A 72 10.69 -12.77 -0.07
N PRO A 73 11.19 -13.87 -0.65
CA PRO A 73 12.33 -14.58 -0.06
C PRO A 73 13.58 -13.71 0.10
N THR A 74 13.74 -12.66 -0.70
CA THR A 74 14.98 -11.87 -0.77
C THR A 74 14.87 -10.47 -0.17
N ARG A 75 13.66 -9.91 -0.04
CA ARG A 75 13.45 -8.51 0.39
C ARG A 75 12.17 -8.35 1.20
N HIS A 76 12.17 -7.34 2.06
CA HIS A 76 10.98 -6.79 2.69
C HIS A 76 10.58 -5.51 1.94
N TYR A 77 9.29 -5.33 1.69
CA TYR A 77 8.75 -4.16 1.01
C TYR A 77 7.79 -3.39 1.90
N ALA A 78 8.03 -2.08 2.03
CA ALA A 78 7.03 -1.13 2.45
C ALA A 78 6.41 -0.51 1.19
N HIS A 79 5.12 -0.72 0.98
CA HIS A 79 4.42 -0.27 -0.21
C HIS A 79 3.49 0.90 0.13
N VAL A 80 3.61 1.99 -0.62
CA VAL A 80 2.77 3.18 -0.51
C VAL A 80 1.76 3.21 -1.65
N ASP A 81 0.48 3.04 -1.34
CA ASP A 81 -0.62 3.18 -2.30
C ASP A 81 -1.04 4.65 -2.38
N CYS A 82 -0.89 5.28 -3.55
CA CYS A 82 -1.15 6.71 -3.72
C CYS A 82 -2.49 7.01 -4.41
N PRO A 83 -3.13 8.15 -4.09
CA PRO A 83 -4.35 8.58 -4.76
C PRO A 83 -4.08 8.97 -6.22
N GLY A 84 -5.08 8.75 -7.10
CA GLY A 84 -4.98 9.04 -8.53
C GLY A 84 -5.84 10.21 -9.03
N HIS A 85 -6.72 10.75 -8.19
CA HIS A 85 -7.60 11.86 -8.54
C HIS A 85 -6.83 13.18 -8.51
N ALA A 86 -7.13 14.09 -9.46
CA ALA A 86 -6.40 15.35 -9.63
C ALA A 86 -6.40 16.23 -8.37
N ASP A 87 -7.52 16.24 -7.63
CA ASP A 87 -7.65 17.01 -6.38
C ASP A 87 -6.71 16.55 -5.26
N TYR A 88 -6.19 15.32 -5.34
CA TYR A 88 -5.35 14.70 -4.31
C TYR A 88 -3.88 14.50 -4.74
N VAL A 89 -3.44 15.21 -5.79
CA VAL A 89 -2.04 15.18 -6.26
C VAL A 89 -1.04 15.52 -5.15
N LYS A 90 -1.39 16.42 -4.22
CA LYS A 90 -0.52 16.77 -3.08
C LYS A 90 -0.19 15.55 -2.21
N ASN A 91 -1.19 14.72 -1.94
CA ASN A 91 -1.01 13.50 -1.15
C ASN A 91 -0.16 12.48 -1.90
N MET A 92 -0.39 12.35 -3.21
CA MET A 92 0.44 11.51 -4.07
C MET A 92 1.91 11.95 -4.06
N ILE A 93 2.21 13.25 -4.10
CA ILE A 93 3.59 13.77 -4.02
C ILE A 93 4.26 13.37 -2.70
N THR A 94 3.55 13.49 -1.57
CA THR A 94 4.07 13.07 -0.26
C THR A 94 4.30 11.56 -0.18
N GLY A 95 3.47 10.75 -0.82
CA GLY A 95 3.67 9.30 -0.91
C GLY A 95 4.85 8.92 -1.80
N ALA A 96 4.96 9.54 -2.98
CA ALA A 96 6.04 9.30 -3.93
C ALA A 96 7.42 9.69 -3.37
N ALA A 97 7.49 10.72 -2.53
CA ALA A 97 8.73 11.14 -1.87
C ALA A 97 9.31 10.09 -0.89
N GLN A 98 8.53 9.05 -0.55
CA GLN A 98 8.94 7.97 0.35
C GLN A 98 9.38 6.71 -0.42
N MET A 99 9.23 6.69 -1.74
CA MET A 99 9.60 5.55 -2.59
C MET A 99 11.09 5.60 -2.93
N ASP A 100 11.75 4.43 -2.96
CA ASP A 100 13.17 4.29 -3.35
C ASP A 100 13.36 4.25 -4.88
#